data_AF-A0A3B1AJ59-F1
#
_entry.id   AF-A0A3B1AJ59-F1
#
_cell.length_a   1.000
_cell.length_b   1.000
_cell.length_c   1.000
_cell.angle_alpha   90.00
_cell.angle_beta   90.00
_cell.angle_gamma   90.00
#
_symmetry.space_group_name_H-M   'P 1'
#
loop_
_entity.id
_entity.type
_entity.pdbx_description
1 polymer ?
#
loop_
_entity_poly.entity_id
_entity_poly.type
_entity_poly.pdbx_seq_one_letter_code
_entity_poly.pdbx_strand_id
1 'polypeptide(L)' 'MLRISHNVAIPDHEITLSAIRAQGAGGQNVNKVSSAVHLRFDVARSSLPDFYKQRLLALHDH' A
#
# COMPACT_ATOMS: atom_id res chain seq x y z
N MET A 1 -3.85 3.93 11.99
CA MET A 1 -4.54 2.63 11.85
C MET A 1 -5.55 2.82 10.73
N LEU A 2 -5.56 1.96 9.71
CA LEU A 2 -6.47 2.06 8.58
C LEU A 2 -7.76 1.28 8.85
N ARG A 3 -8.88 1.97 9.07
CA ARG A 3 -10.19 1.33 9.30
C ARG A 3 -10.85 0.97 7.99
N ILE A 4 -11.18 -0.31 7.81
CA ILE A 4 -11.88 -0.83 6.61
C ILE A 4 -13.38 -0.96 6.89
N SER A 5 -13.74 -1.46 8.07
CA SER A 5 -15.14 -1.61 8.51
C SER A 5 -15.26 -1.41 10.03
N HIS A 6 -16.45 -1.65 10.59
CA HIS A 6 -16.66 -1.60 12.05
C HIS A 6 -15.81 -2.61 12.81
N ASN A 7 -15.52 -3.78 12.22
CA ASN A 7 -14.81 -4.88 12.86
C ASN A 7 -13.44 -5.17 12.24
N VAL A 8 -13.07 -4.47 11.17
CA VAL A 8 -11.80 -4.69 10.45
C VAL A 8 -11.01 -3.40 10.39
N ALA A 9 -9.82 -3.44 10.96
CA ALA A 9 -8.83 -2.38 10.86
C ALA A 9 -7.46 -3.00 10.61
N ILE A 10 -6.66 -2.34 9.80
CA ILE A 10 -5.27 -2.71 9.51
C ILE A 10 -4.37 -1.81 10.36
N PRO A 11 -3.52 -2.37 11.23
CA PRO A 11 -2.52 -1.60 11.97
C PRO A 11 -1.53 -0.90 11.02
N ASP A 12 -1.06 0.30 11.36
CA ASP A 12 -0.16 1.04 10.47
C ASP A 12 1.16 0.30 10.21
N HIS A 13 1.63 -0.50 11.16
CA HIS A 13 2.87 -1.26 11.02
C HIS A 13 2.79 -2.40 9.99
N GLU A 14 1.58 -2.79 9.56
CA GLU A 14 1.40 -3.76 8.48
C GLU A 14 1.48 -3.12 7.09
N ILE A 15 1.41 -1.78 7.03
CA ILE A 15 1.44 -1.01 5.79
C ILE A 15 2.79 -0.31 5.70
N THR A 16 3.62 -0.71 4.74
CA THR A 16 4.91 -0.06 4.49
C THR A 16 4.76 0.98 3.40
N LEU A 17 5.02 2.25 3.74
CA LEU A 17 5.07 3.36 2.80
C LEU A 17 6.53 3.74 2.58
N SER A 18 7.00 3.71 1.33
CA SER A 18 8.35 4.12 0.95
C SER A 18 8.27 5.28 -0.04
N ALA A 19 8.85 6.43 0.33
CA ALA A 19 8.99 7.54 -0.59
C ALA A 19 9.98 7.17 -1.69
N ILE A 20 9.55 7.30 -2.95
CA ILE A 20 10.36 7.01 -4.13
C ILE A 20 10.49 8.26 -4.98
N ARG A 21 11.59 8.34 -5.75
CA ARG A 21 11.73 9.38 -6.76
C ARG A 21 10.81 9.02 -7.92
N ALA A 22 9.96 9.96 -8.34
CA ALA A 22 9.19 9.79 -9.57
C ALA A 22 10.18 9.75 -10.75
N GLN A 23 10.18 8.67 -11.52
CA GLN A 23 10.97 8.61 -12.75
C GLN A 23 10.17 9.24 -13.90
N GLY A 24 10.67 10.36 -14.43
CA GLY A 24 10.09 11.06 -15.58
C GLY A 24 10.95 12.25 -15.99
N ALA A 25 10.83 12.70 -17.24
CA ALA A 25 11.48 13.92 -17.75
C ALA A 25 10.81 15.17 -17.14
N GLY A 26 11.07 15.42 -15.86
CA GLY A 26 10.52 16.56 -15.13
C GLY A 26 11.58 17.64 -14.91
N GLY A 27 11.19 18.91 -15.08
CA GLY A 27 12.04 20.07 -14.80
C GLY A 27 12.53 20.16 -13.34
N GLN A 28 13.17 21.28 -12.98
CA GLN A 28 13.89 21.46 -11.70
C GLN A 28 13.12 21.06 -10.42
N ASN A 29 11.78 21.13 -10.40
CA ASN A 29 10.97 20.74 -9.23
C ASN A 29 10.75 19.23 -9.06
N VAL A 30 10.85 18.43 -10.13
CA VAL A 30 10.62 16.97 -10.09
C VAL A 30 11.87 16.21 -9.64
N ASN A 31 13.06 16.76 -9.90
CA ASN A 31 14.34 16.13 -9.54
C ASN A 31 14.71 16.27 -8.04
N LYS A 32 13.98 17.09 -7.27
CA LYS A 32 14.38 17.48 -5.91
C LYS A 32 13.49 16.93 -4.79
N VAL A 33 12.27 16.48 -5.11
CA VAL A 33 11.29 16.00 -4.13
C VAL A 33 10.84 14.59 -4.49
N SER A 34 10.87 13.67 -3.52
CA SER A 34 10.28 12.33 -3.66
C SER A 34 8.76 12.46 -3.73
N SER A 35 8.22 12.78 -4.90
CA SER A 35 6.79 13.02 -5.12
C SER A 35 5.97 11.75 -5.31
N ALA A 36 6.61 10.58 -5.43
CA ALA A 36 5.94 9.30 -5.58
C ALA A 36 6.11 8.45 -4.32
N VAL A 37 5.14 7.57 -4.07
CA VAL A 37 5.10 6.67 -2.91
C VAL A 37 4.85 5.25 -3.36
N HIS A 38 5.67 4.31 -2.89
CA HIS A 38 5.40 2.89 -2.98
C HIS A 38 4.72 2.42 -1.69
N LEU A 39 3.52 1.87 -1.82
CA LEU A 39 2.80 1.22 -0.74
C LEU A 39 2.93 -0.29 -0.89
N ARG A 40 3.38 -0.95 0.18
CA ARG A 40 3.44 -2.41 0.25
C ARG A 40 2.63 -2.89 1.43
N PHE A 41 1.76 -3.85 1.17
CA PHE A 41 0.93 -4.53 2.16
C PHE A 41 0.96 -6.03 1.87
N ASP A 42 1.38 -6.83 2.85
CA ASP A 42 1.44 -8.29 2.71
C ASP A 42 0.11 -8.90 3.17
N VAL A 43 -0.74 -9.23 2.21
CA VAL A 43 -2.07 -9.78 2.48
C VAL A 43 -2.00 -11.08 3.29
N ALA A 44 -1.07 -11.99 2.95
CA ALA A 44 -0.96 -13.29 3.60
C ALA A 44 -0.57 -13.16 5.08
N ARG A 45 0.36 -12.25 5.39
CA ARG A 45 0.88 -12.02 6.74
C ARG A 45 0.11 -10.98 7.56
N SER A 46 -0.90 -10.34 6.98
CA SER A 46 -1.72 -9.32 7.66
C SER A 46 -2.61 -9.89 8.78
N SER A 47 -3.11 -9.02 9.65
CA SER A 47 -4.12 -9.35 10.66
C SER A 47 -5.55 -9.47 10.09
N LEU A 48 -5.72 -9.47 8.76
CA LEU A 48 -7.04 -9.57 8.15
C LEU A 48 -7.67 -10.95 8.41
N PRO A 49 -9.00 -11.03 8.60
CA PRO A 49 -9.71 -12.31 8.64
C PRO A 49 -9.51 -13.10 7.33
N ASP A 50 -9.45 -14.42 7.43
CA ASP A 50 -9.16 -15.32 6.30
C ASP A 50 -10.09 -15.09 5.10
N PHE A 51 -11.36 -14.79 5.36
CA PHE A 51 -12.32 -14.44 4.32
C PHE A 51 -11.83 -13.30 3.41
N TYR A 52 -11.27 -12.23 3.98
CA TYR A 52 -10.75 -11.11 3.20
C TYR A 52 -9.45 -11.48 2.49
N LYS A 53 -8.55 -12.23 3.16
CA LYS A 53 -7.31 -12.70 2.55
C LYS A 53 -7.57 -13.54 1.29
N GLN A 54 -8.49 -14.49 1.38
CA GLN A 54 -8.87 -15.35 0.26
C GLN A 54 -9.43 -14.55 -0.92
N ARG A 55 -10.30 -13.56 -0.65
CA ARG A 55 -10.86 -12.70 -1.70
C ARG A 55 -9.80 -11.82 -2.36
N LEU A 56 -8.89 -11.25 -1.57
CA LEU A 56 -7.80 -10.41 -2.09
C LEU A 56 -6.81 -11.23 -2.93
N LEU A 57 -6.46 -12.45 -2.49
CA LEU A 57 -5.57 -13.33 -3.23
C LEU A 57 -6.19 -13.91 -4.51
N ALA A 58 -7.52 -13.93 -4.60
CA ALA A 58 -8.24 -14.36 -5.80
C ALA A 58 -8.40 -13.24 -6.85
N LEU A 59 -8.08 -11.99 -6.52
CA LEU A 59 -8.05 -10.90 -7.49
C LEU A 59 -6.83 -11.06 -8.39
N HIS A 60 -7.04 -10.98 -9.71
CA HIS A 60 -5.97 -10.82 -10.67
C HIS A 60 -5.74 -9.34 -10.93
N ASP A 61 -4.46 -8.94 -10.96
CA ASP A 61 -4.07 -7.66 -11.55
C ASP A 61 -4.29 -7.70 -13.07
N HIS A 62 -4.59 -6.54 -13.65
CA HIS A 62 -5.03 -6.36 -15.04
C HIS A 62 -3.94 -5.73 -15.92
#